data_AF-A0A920JPU1-F1
#
_entry.id   AF-A0A920JPU1-F1
#
_cell.length_a   1.000
_cell.length_b   1.000
_cell.length_c   1.000
_cell.angle_alpha   90.00
_cell.angle_beta   90.00
_cell.angle_gamma   90.00
#
_symmetry.space_group_name_H-M   'P 1'
#
loop_
_entity.id
_entity.type
_entity.pdbx_description
1 polymer ?
#
loop_
_entity_poly.entity_id
_entity_poly.type
_entity_poly.pdbx_seq_one_letter_code
_entity_poly.pdbx_strand_id
1 'polypeptide(L)'
;MIKGFKPIWKVSNNKKTVIDDIKKFTKDADVIYFATDPDREGEAISKHLYDILDKAKILKEKETHRVVFNEIKKNAVTEALKKPRSISTSLWDAYLARRTLDYLMGF
;
A
#
# COMPACT_ATOMS: atom_id res chain seq x y z
N MET A 1 25.08 -3.55 11.38
CA MET A 1 24.68 -4.03 10.04
C MET A 1 23.56 -5.04 10.19
N ILE A 2 22.37 -4.74 9.66
CA ILE A 2 21.21 -5.65 9.70
C ILE A 2 21.34 -6.63 8.53
N LYS A 3 21.36 -7.95 8.81
CA LYS A 3 21.36 -9.00 7.78
C LYS A 3 20.22 -8.75 6.78
N GLY A 4 20.56 -8.47 5.51
CA GLY A 4 19.61 -8.44 4.39
C GLY A 4 18.94 -7.10 4.08
N PHE A 5 19.48 -5.95 4.53
CA PHE A 5 18.99 -4.61 4.16
C PHE A 5 17.48 -4.39 4.35
N LYS A 6 16.86 -5.07 5.32
CA LYS A 6 15.42 -4.92 5.59
C LYS A 6 15.15 -3.59 6.31
N PRO A 7 14.42 -2.65 5.69
CA PRO A 7 14.07 -1.40 6.35
C PRO A 7 13.11 -1.63 7.52
N ILE A 8 13.29 -0.84 8.59
CA ILE A 8 12.38 -0.81 9.73
C ILE A 8 11.44 0.37 9.53
N TRP A 9 10.18 0.08 9.24
CA TRP A 9 9.16 1.09 9.02
C TRP A 9 8.52 1.54 10.32
N LYS A 10 8.33 2.85 10.48
CA LYS A 10 7.63 3.45 11.61
C LYS A 10 6.54 4.38 11.10
N VAL A 11 5.34 4.26 11.65
CA VAL A 11 4.25 5.21 11.38
C VAL A 11 4.61 6.55 12.01
N SER A 12 4.57 7.61 11.22
CA SER A 12 4.80 8.97 11.71
C SER A 12 3.74 9.37 12.74
N ASN A 13 4.14 10.12 13.78
CA ASN A 13 3.24 10.49 14.88
C ASN A 13 1.99 11.25 14.41
N ASN A 14 2.13 12.11 13.41
CA ASN A 14 1.03 12.89 12.82
C ASN A 14 0.08 12.07 11.94
N LYS A 15 0.39 10.81 11.62
CA LYS A 15 -0.44 9.93 10.79
C LYS A 15 -1.16 8.85 11.58
N LYS A 16 -0.96 8.78 12.91
CA LYS A 16 -1.58 7.75 13.77
C LYS A 16 -3.11 7.78 13.69
N THR A 17 -3.72 8.96 13.87
CA THR A 17 -5.18 9.13 13.80
C THR A 17 -5.74 8.64 12.47
N VAL A 18 -5.11 9.01 11.36
CA VAL A 18 -5.53 8.57 10.01
C VAL A 18 -5.47 7.05 9.86
N ILE A 19 -4.41 6.41 10.37
CA ILE A 19 -4.29 4.95 10.34
C ILE A 19 -5.37 4.28 11.20
N ASP A 20 -5.70 4.86 12.34
CA ASP A 20 -6.73 4.31 13.23
C ASP A 20 -8.13 4.44 12.61
N ASP A 21 -8.41 5.55 11.93
CA ASP A 21 -9.64 5.72 11.13
C ASP A 21 -9.70 4.70 9.99
N ILE A 22 -8.62 4.51 9.23
CA ILE A 22 -8.56 3.50 8.16
C ILE A 22 -8.83 2.11 8.73
N LYS A 23 -8.20 1.73 9.86
CA LYS A 23 -8.45 0.44 10.52
C LYS A 23 -9.91 0.29 10.93
N LYS A 24 -10.52 1.35 11.46
CA LYS A 24 -11.94 1.35 11.86
C LYS A 24 -12.84 1.08 10.64
N PHE A 25 -12.73 1.89 9.59
CA PHE A 25 -13.56 1.70 8.39
C PHE A 25 -13.29 0.36 7.69
N THR A 26 -12.05 -0.14 7.74
CA THR A 26 -11.72 -1.44 7.16
C THR A 26 -12.43 -2.57 7.89
N LYS A 27 -12.63 -2.50 9.21
CA LYS A 27 -13.36 -3.54 9.97
C LYS A 27 -14.81 -3.68 9.52
N ASP A 28 -15.44 -2.58 9.11
CA ASP A 28 -16.84 -2.55 8.71
C ASP A 28 -17.05 -2.86 7.20
N ALA A 29 -15.97 -2.88 6.40
CA ALA A 29 -16.03 -3.12 4.95
C ALA A 29 -15.75 -4.59 4.58
N ASP A 30 -16.54 -5.17 3.67
CA ASP A 30 -16.30 -6.54 3.18
C ASP A 30 -15.14 -6.63 2.18
N VAL A 31 -15.02 -5.59 1.34
CA VAL A 31 -14.04 -5.52 0.24
C VAL A 31 -13.22 -4.24 0.36
N ILE A 32 -11.89 -4.37 0.25
CA ILE A 32 -10.94 -3.25 0.33
C ILE A 32 -10.29 -3.03 -1.03
N TYR A 33 -10.41 -1.81 -1.54
CA TYR A 33 -9.72 -1.38 -2.76
C TYR A 33 -8.59 -0.40 -2.44
N PHE A 34 -7.37 -0.79 -2.79
CA PHE A 34 -6.19 0.07 -2.78
C PHE A 34 -6.07 0.81 -4.12
N ALA A 35 -6.48 2.08 -4.13
CA ALA A 35 -6.65 2.89 -5.34
C ALA A 35 -5.64 4.05 -5.45
N THR A 36 -4.38 3.82 -5.06
CA THR A 36 -3.30 4.81 -5.20
C THR A 36 -2.82 4.92 -6.66
N ASP A 37 -2.02 5.95 -6.93
CA ASP A 37 -1.45 6.21 -8.25
C ASP A 37 -0.73 4.99 -8.85
N PRO A 38 -0.71 4.85 -10.19
CA PRO A 38 -0.15 3.70 -10.91
C PRO A 38 1.39 3.73 -11.01
N ASP A 39 2.07 4.21 -9.98
CA ASP A 39 3.53 4.26 -9.92
C ASP A 39 4.10 3.44 -8.74
N ARG A 40 5.43 3.44 -8.60
CA ARG A 40 6.11 2.71 -7.52
C ARG A 40 5.81 3.26 -6.12
N GLU A 41 5.59 4.57 -5.99
CA GLU A 41 5.33 5.18 -4.68
C GLU A 41 3.91 4.85 -4.23
N GLY A 42 2.93 4.92 -5.14
CA GLY A 42 1.58 4.45 -4.93
C GLY A 42 1.55 2.97 -4.57
N GLU A 43 2.32 2.14 -5.26
CA GLU A 43 2.42 0.72 -4.91
C GLU A 43 2.97 0.51 -3.49
N ALA A 44 4.00 1.27 -3.10
CA ALA A 44 4.56 1.22 -1.76
C ALA A 44 3.57 1.68 -0.69
N ILE A 45 2.79 2.75 -0.95
CA ILE A 45 1.73 3.21 -0.04
C ILE A 45 0.67 2.11 0.14
N SER A 46 0.21 1.51 -0.96
CA SER A 46 -0.76 0.41 -0.93
C SER A 46 -0.20 -0.79 -0.15
N LYS A 47 1.06 -1.16 -0.38
CA LYS A 47 1.73 -2.25 0.33
C LYS A 47 1.88 -1.98 1.83
N HIS A 48 2.25 -0.77 2.21
CA HIS A 48 2.35 -0.39 3.62
C HIS A 48 1.01 -0.42 4.33
N LEU A 49 -0.06 0.09 3.72
CA LEU A 49 -1.41 0.01 4.28
C LEU A 49 -1.86 -1.43 4.43
N TYR A 50 -1.65 -2.26 3.40
CA TYR A 50 -1.93 -3.69 3.46
C TYR A 50 -1.21 -4.35 4.64
N ASP A 51 0.11 -4.15 4.77
CA ASP A 51 0.90 -4.76 5.85
C ASP A 51 0.48 -4.28 7.24
N ILE A 52 0.06 -3.02 7.39
CA ILE A 52 -0.46 -2.48 8.65
C ILE A 52 -1.78 -3.15 9.03
N LEU A 53 -2.69 -3.30 8.06
CA LEU A 53 -4.01 -3.90 8.27
C LEU A 53 -3.93 -5.41 8.49
N ASP A 54 -3.04 -6.10 7.77
CA ASP A 54 -2.77 -7.54 7.93
C ASP A 54 -2.14 -7.85 9.29
N LYS A 55 -1.14 -7.06 9.72
CA LYS A 55 -0.56 -7.19 11.08
C LYS A 55 -1.59 -6.97 12.18
N ALA A 56 -2.56 -6.09 11.95
CA ALA A 56 -3.69 -5.88 12.85
C ALA A 56 -4.75 -7.00 12.77
N LYS A 57 -4.55 -8.01 11.89
CA LYS A 57 -5.45 -9.15 11.62
C LYS A 57 -6.83 -8.72 11.11
N ILE A 58 -6.94 -7.53 10.51
CA ILE A 58 -8.21 -7.01 10.01
C ILE A 58 -8.56 -7.63 8.65
N LEU A 59 -7.56 -8.03 7.87
CA LEU A 59 -7.74 -8.52 6.50
C LEU A 59 -8.05 -10.03 6.38
N LYS A 60 -8.02 -10.79 7.49
CA LYS A 60 -8.07 -12.27 7.46
C LYS A 60 -9.27 -12.87 6.73
N GLU A 61 -10.38 -12.15 6.69
CA GLU A 61 -11.65 -12.61 6.10
C GLU A 61 -12.19 -11.63 5.06
N LYS A 62 -11.34 -10.69 4.61
CA LYS A 62 -11.75 -9.61 3.71
C LYS A 62 -11.09 -9.75 2.36
N GLU A 63 -11.83 -9.43 1.32
CA GLU A 63 -11.29 -9.42 -0.03
C GLU A 63 -10.51 -8.13 -0.26
N THR A 64 -9.29 -8.25 -0.80
CA THR A 64 -8.41 -7.10 -1.01
C THR A 64 -7.98 -7.01 -2.47
N HIS A 65 -8.09 -5.81 -3.05
CA HIS A 65 -7.75 -5.55 -4.43
C HIS A 65 -6.89 -4.32 -4.59
N ARG A 66 -5.97 -4.35 -5.56
CA ARG A 66 -5.25 -3.19 -6.06
C ARG A 66 -5.89 -2.74 -7.36
N VAL A 67 -6.29 -1.47 -7.43
CA VAL A 67 -6.93 -0.88 -8.62
C VAL A 67 -6.14 0.34 -9.06
N VAL A 68 -5.83 0.41 -10.34
CA VAL A 68 -5.02 1.47 -10.94
C VAL A 68 -5.78 2.12 -12.09
N PHE A 69 -5.76 3.44 -12.14
CA PHE A 69 -6.30 4.22 -13.25
C PHE A 69 -5.36 5.41 -13.50
N ASN A 70 -5.19 5.76 -14.78
CA ASN A 70 -4.36 6.90 -15.18
C ASN A 70 -5.15 8.22 -15.23
N GLU A 71 -6.48 8.14 -15.11
CA GLU A 71 -7.37 9.30 -15.24
C GLU A 71 -8.60 9.16 -14.35
N ILE A 72 -9.02 10.25 -13.73
CA ILE A 72 -10.18 10.32 -12.83
C ILE A 72 -11.47 10.59 -13.65
N LYS A 73 -11.73 9.73 -14.64
CA LYS A 73 -12.99 9.70 -15.39
C LYS A 73 -13.84 8.53 -14.93
N LYS A 74 -15.17 8.71 -14.92
CA LYS A 74 -16.14 7.67 -14.52
C LYS A 74 -15.84 6.32 -15.17
N ASN A 75 -15.67 6.31 -16.50
CA ASN A 75 -15.42 5.09 -17.26
C ASN A 75 -14.09 4.43 -16.86
N ALA A 76 -13.01 5.21 -16.71
CA ALA A 76 -11.70 4.70 -16.34
C ALA A 76 -11.72 4.05 -14.94
N VAL A 77 -12.38 4.69 -13.97
CA VAL A 77 -12.53 4.15 -12.62
C VAL A 77 -13.38 2.87 -12.62
N THR A 78 -14.52 2.86 -13.32
CA THR A 78 -15.38 1.67 -13.39
C THR A 78 -14.71 0.49 -14.08
N GLU A 79 -13.94 0.74 -15.14
CA GLU A 79 -13.17 -0.32 -15.82
C GLU A 79 -12.03 -0.84 -14.95
N ALA A 80 -11.37 0.04 -14.20
CA ALA A 80 -10.32 -0.35 -13.27
C ALA A 80 -10.85 -1.25 -12.14
N LEU A 81 -12.06 -0.96 -11.62
CA LEU A 81 -12.73 -1.80 -10.62
C LEU A 81 -13.11 -3.20 -11.16
N LYS A 82 -13.36 -3.34 -12.47
CA LYS A 82 -13.64 -4.65 -13.10
C LYS A 82 -12.39 -5.50 -13.32
N LYS A 83 -11.21 -4.89 -13.31
CA LYS A 83 -9.92 -5.56 -13.52
C LYS A 83 -8.99 -5.34 -12.32
N PRO A 84 -9.41 -5.77 -11.12
CA PRO A 84 -8.54 -5.68 -9.96
C PRO A 84 -7.31 -6.55 -10.16
N ARG A 85 -6.19 -6.12 -9.61
CA ARG A 85 -4.96 -6.91 -9.57
C ARG A 85 -4.49 -7.08 -8.12
N SER A 86 -3.50 -7.91 -7.90
CA SER A 86 -2.77 -7.95 -6.63
C SER A 86 -1.74 -6.83 -6.55
N ILE A 87 -1.25 -6.57 -5.33
CA ILE A 87 -0.09 -5.69 -5.14
C ILE A 87 1.10 -6.29 -5.88
N SER A 88 1.80 -5.46 -6.64
CA SER A 88 2.93 -5.81 -7.48
C SER A 88 4.22 -5.87 -6.69
N THR A 89 4.74 -7.09 -6.52
CA THR A 89 6.04 -7.32 -5.89
C THR A 89 7.18 -6.61 -6.62
N SER A 90 7.16 -6.57 -7.96
CA SER A 90 8.21 -5.91 -8.74
C SER A 90 8.28 -4.40 -8.52
N LEU A 91 7.13 -3.71 -8.45
CA LEU A 91 7.09 -2.28 -8.13
C LEU A 91 7.49 -2.00 -6.68
N TRP A 92 7.09 -2.88 -5.76
CA TRP A 92 7.51 -2.82 -4.36
C TRP A 92 9.03 -2.99 -4.22
N ASP A 93 9.63 -3.98 -4.88
CA ASP A 93 11.07 -4.22 -4.85
C ASP A 93 11.84 -3.05 -5.49
N ALA A 94 11.33 -2.46 -6.56
CA ALA A 94 11.90 -1.26 -7.18
C ALA A 94 11.88 -0.06 -6.22
N TYR A 95 10.78 0.13 -5.47
CA TYR A 95 10.71 1.15 -4.42
C TYR A 95 11.73 0.88 -3.32
N LEU A 96 11.81 -0.35 -2.82
CA LEU A 96 12.77 -0.75 -1.79
C LEU A 96 14.21 -0.52 -2.21
N ALA A 97 14.58 -0.93 -3.42
CA ALA A 97 15.93 -0.74 -3.96
C ALA A 97 16.32 0.73 -3.98
N ARG A 98 15.43 1.61 -4.46
CA ARG A 98 15.66 3.06 -4.47
C ARG A 98 15.80 3.63 -3.06
N ARG A 99 14.88 3.28 -2.14
CA ARG A 99 14.92 3.79 -0.75
C ARG A 99 16.16 3.32 0.00
N THR A 100 16.58 2.08 -0.19
CA THR A 100 17.80 1.55 0.39
C THR A 100 19.02 2.24 -0.19
N LEU A 101 19.06 2.49 -1.51
CA LEU A 101 20.15 3.25 -2.14
C LEU A 101 20.23 4.68 -1.60
N ASP A 102 19.10 5.39 -1.55
CA ASP A 102 19.03 6.77 -1.03
C ASP A 102 19.51 6.83 0.44
N TYR A 103 19.13 5.83 1.25
CA TYR A 103 19.60 5.72 2.64
C TYR A 103 21.11 5.45 2.71
N LEU A 104 21.65 4.56 1.87
CA LEU A 104 23.09 4.25 1.88
C LEU A 104 23.96 5.39 1.36
N MET A 105 23.46 6.19 0.41
CA MET A 105 24.19 7.34 -0.12
C MET A 105 24.05 8.62 0.73
N GLY A 106 22.95 8.74 1.49
CA GLY A 106 22.71 9.88 2.36
C GLY A 106 23.38 9.78 3.74
N PHE A 107 23.91 8.61 4.10
CA PHE A 107 24.78 8.37 5.26
C PHE A 107 26.25 8.41 4.85
#